data_AF-A0A2G9P1E9-F1
#
_entry.id   AF-A0A2G9P1E9-F1
#
_cell.length_a   1.000
_cell.length_b   1.000
_cell.length_c   1.000
_cell.angle_alpha   90.00
_cell.angle_beta   90.00
_cell.angle_gamma   90.00
#
_symmetry.space_group_name_H-M   'P 1'
#
loop_
_entity.id
_entity.type
_entity.pdbx_description
1 polymer ?
#
loop_
_entity_poly.entity_id
_entity_poly.type
_entity_poly.pdbx_seq_one_letter_code
_entity_poly.pdbx_strand_id
1 'polypeptide(L)'
;SDDGPTIMMVVNMVLDPAAGPVAIGRLFSGTIKDGQTVNIIDAKREGRVQSVNFFMGNQREQVGELGAGNIPALLGLTEARAGNTISSIKGIPMFEGVKYVSEPVVQIAIEPKHPKDLPKLVEVLKQLTIEDPNLVVKIDEESGETLVAGMGVLHLDVATHRIQDAKVEIITSEPLINYRETVKGTCEPIMSKSPNRHNKIFMKVEPLEPAIAHMLRTGEISDMKDKKVVADLLKGAGWDTDTIKRIMKLDPRGNVMINGTKGVQFIQESTDSINSGFEEVMKEGPLCKEQMRDCKFIFTHFVPHEDTAHRGLSQLGPASRRACMGALLTAGTTILEPMLAIEVRVP
;
A
#
# COMPACT_ATOMS: atom_id res chain seq x y z
N SER A 1 22.52 -20.39 -11.55
CA SER A 1 23.83 -21.04 -11.36
C SER A 1 24.29 -20.79 -9.94
N ASP A 2 24.94 -21.78 -9.33
CA ASP A 2 25.34 -21.72 -7.92
C ASP A 2 26.49 -20.74 -7.67
N ASP A 3 27.31 -20.46 -8.70
CA ASP A 3 28.39 -19.47 -8.65
C ASP A 3 27.93 -18.00 -8.88
N GLY A 4 26.63 -17.78 -9.05
CA GLY A 4 26.07 -16.45 -9.25
C GLY A 4 25.97 -15.64 -7.95
N PRO A 5 25.65 -14.34 -8.03
CA PRO A 5 25.30 -13.58 -6.84
C PRO A 5 24.10 -14.24 -6.15
N THR A 6 24.12 -14.29 -4.83
CA THR A 6 23.01 -14.77 -4.02
C THR A 6 21.80 -13.87 -4.25
N ILE A 7 20.70 -14.42 -4.74
CA ILE A 7 19.43 -13.72 -4.96
C ILE A 7 18.31 -14.60 -4.43
N MET A 8 17.59 -14.10 -3.44
CA MET A 8 16.49 -14.80 -2.79
C MET A 8 15.27 -13.89 -2.67
N MET A 9 14.08 -14.45 -2.87
CA MET A 9 12.81 -13.78 -2.58
C MET A 9 12.22 -14.36 -1.30
N VAL A 10 11.99 -13.52 -0.30
CA VAL A 10 11.28 -13.90 0.92
C VAL A 10 9.81 -14.06 0.60
N VAL A 11 9.25 -15.25 0.85
CA VAL A 11 7.83 -15.55 0.60
C VAL A 11 7.04 -15.43 1.89
N ASN A 12 7.59 -15.93 3.00
CA ASN A 12 6.92 -15.96 4.29
C ASN A 12 7.90 -15.59 5.42
N MET A 13 7.38 -14.99 6.48
CA MET A 13 8.13 -14.67 7.69
C MET A 13 7.42 -15.33 8.86
N VAL A 14 8.17 -16.05 9.69
CA VAL A 14 7.64 -16.67 10.91
C VAL A 14 8.49 -16.23 12.08
N LEU A 15 7.87 -15.82 13.19
CA LEU A 15 8.61 -15.56 14.42
C LEU A 15 8.66 -16.82 15.28
N ASP A 16 9.88 -17.32 15.47
CA ASP A 16 10.17 -18.41 16.38
C ASP A 16 10.47 -17.84 17.78
N PRO A 17 9.77 -18.31 18.85
CA PRO A 17 10.05 -17.87 20.22
C PRO A 17 11.50 -18.08 20.67
N ALA A 18 12.19 -19.11 20.18
CA ALA A 18 13.56 -19.43 20.57
C ALA A 18 14.61 -18.77 19.67
N ALA A 19 14.29 -18.60 18.39
CA ALA A 19 15.26 -18.28 17.35
C ALA A 19 15.03 -16.91 16.68
N GLY A 20 13.93 -16.22 17.02
CA GLY A 20 13.57 -14.93 16.47
C GLY A 20 12.94 -15.01 15.07
N PRO A 21 12.95 -13.92 14.29
CA PRO A 21 12.34 -13.89 12.96
C PRO A 21 13.09 -14.79 11.97
N VAL A 22 12.33 -15.67 11.34
CA VAL A 22 12.78 -16.63 10.33
C VAL A 22 12.21 -16.23 8.98
N ALA A 23 13.08 -15.86 8.06
CA ALA A 23 12.74 -15.54 6.69
C ALA A 23 12.76 -16.81 5.83
N ILE A 24 11.59 -17.20 5.33
CA ILE A 24 11.41 -18.35 4.45
C ILE A 24 11.22 -17.83 3.04
N GLY A 25 12.04 -18.31 2.11
CA GLY A 25 12.00 -17.79 0.76
C GLY A 25 12.64 -18.72 -0.24
N ARG A 26 12.49 -18.40 -1.52
CA ARG A 26 13.08 -19.18 -2.61
C ARG A 26 14.41 -18.56 -3.03
N LEU A 27 15.46 -19.36 -3.03
CA LEU A 27 16.78 -18.97 -3.53
C LEU A 27 16.83 -19.21 -5.04
N PHE A 28 16.94 -18.13 -5.82
CA PHE A 28 16.95 -18.19 -7.29
C PHE A 28 18.34 -18.33 -7.88
N SER A 29 19.35 -17.71 -7.25
CA SER A 29 20.73 -17.70 -7.72
C SER A 29 21.68 -17.65 -6.55
N GLY A 30 22.89 -18.18 -6.75
CA GLY A 30 23.97 -18.18 -5.78
C GLY A 30 23.75 -19.14 -4.62
N THR A 31 24.60 -18.97 -3.60
CA THR A 31 24.63 -19.83 -2.41
C THR A 31 24.61 -18.97 -1.16
N ILE A 32 23.86 -19.39 -0.13
CA ILE A 32 23.78 -18.71 1.16
C ILE A 32 24.58 -19.50 2.19
N LYS A 33 25.40 -18.79 2.98
CA LYS A 33 26.19 -19.36 4.09
C LYS A 33 25.84 -18.73 5.42
N ASP A 34 26.04 -19.50 6.49
CA ASP A 34 26.01 -18.99 7.86
C ASP A 34 26.99 -17.81 8.04
N GLY A 35 26.53 -16.75 8.70
CA GLY A 35 27.32 -15.55 8.95
C GLY A 35 27.42 -14.57 7.78
N GLN A 36 26.87 -14.90 6.60
CA GLN A 36 26.94 -14.05 5.41
C GLN A 36 26.11 -12.77 5.57
N THR A 37 26.68 -11.64 5.16
CA THR A 37 25.95 -10.37 5.06
C THR A 37 25.21 -10.29 3.73
N VAL A 38 23.93 -9.96 3.79
CA VAL A 38 23.03 -9.81 2.65
C VAL A 38 22.35 -8.45 2.70
N ASN A 39 22.04 -7.89 1.55
CA ASN A 39 21.31 -6.64 1.42
C ASN A 39 19.82 -6.95 1.23
N ILE A 40 18.97 -6.33 2.04
CA ILE A 40 17.53 -6.31 1.84
C ILE A 40 17.27 -5.11 0.93
N ILE A 41 17.05 -5.37 -0.35
CA ILE A 41 17.03 -4.33 -1.39
C ILE A 41 15.86 -3.36 -1.15
N ASP A 42 14.68 -3.88 -0.84
CA ASP A 42 13.48 -3.09 -0.56
C ASP A 42 13.65 -2.15 0.64
N ALA A 43 14.22 -2.65 1.73
CA ALA A 43 14.43 -1.88 2.95
C ALA A 43 15.66 -0.96 2.89
N LYS A 44 16.52 -1.11 1.86
CA LYS A 44 17.84 -0.46 1.74
C LYS A 44 18.72 -0.67 2.99
N ARG A 45 18.54 -1.80 3.68
CA ARG A 45 19.26 -2.14 4.91
C ARG A 45 20.07 -3.42 4.70
N GLU A 46 21.11 -3.57 5.48
CA GLU A 46 21.95 -4.77 5.48
C GLU A 46 21.50 -5.69 6.62
N GLY A 47 21.41 -6.99 6.33
CA GLY A 47 21.07 -8.02 7.29
C GLY A 47 22.16 -9.08 7.33
N ARG A 48 22.45 -9.62 8.52
CA ARG A 48 23.41 -10.71 8.68
C ARG A 48 22.65 -12.00 8.94
N VAL A 49 22.90 -13.01 8.10
CA VAL A 49 22.34 -14.34 8.29
C VAL A 49 23.08 -15.01 9.44
N GLN A 50 22.37 -15.38 10.50
CA GLN A 50 22.96 -16.07 11.66
C GLN A 50 23.07 -17.56 11.39
N SER A 51 21.99 -18.17 10.93
CA SER A 51 21.93 -19.58 10.56
C SER A 51 21.02 -19.81 9.35
N VAL A 52 21.43 -20.74 8.52
CA VAL A 52 20.71 -21.24 7.34
C VAL A 52 20.16 -22.62 7.69
N ASN A 53 18.84 -22.67 7.77
CA ASN A 53 18.11 -23.88 8.07
C ASN A 53 17.36 -24.38 6.84
N PHE A 54 17.10 -25.69 6.81
CA PHE A 54 16.32 -26.36 5.80
C PHE A 54 15.17 -27.12 6.46
N PHE A 55 14.03 -27.19 5.77
CA PHE A 55 12.88 -27.93 6.26
C PHE A 55 12.98 -29.40 5.83
N MET A 56 13.08 -30.30 6.81
CA MET A 56 12.90 -31.74 6.63
C MET A 56 11.57 -32.15 7.24
N GLY A 57 10.53 -32.22 6.40
CA GLY A 57 9.17 -32.48 6.85
C GLY A 57 8.66 -31.34 7.75
N ASN A 58 8.41 -31.63 9.02
CA ASN A 58 7.97 -30.64 10.01
C ASN A 58 9.10 -30.07 10.87
N GLN A 59 10.34 -30.58 10.74
CA GLN A 59 11.48 -30.12 11.52
C GLN A 59 12.39 -29.23 10.68
N ARG A 60 13.01 -28.25 11.34
CA ARG A 60 14.04 -27.39 10.76
C ARG A 60 15.39 -27.91 11.21
N GLU A 61 16.27 -28.22 10.26
CA GLU A 61 17.66 -28.60 10.53
C GLU A 61 18.62 -27.54 10.00
N GLN A 62 19.68 -27.26 10.75
CA GLN A 62 20.73 -26.33 10.33
C GLN A 62 21.69 -27.03 9.37
N VAL A 63 21.85 -26.48 8.17
CA VAL A 63 22.67 -27.10 7.11
C VAL A 63 23.93 -26.28 6.83
N GLY A 64 23.96 -25.01 7.24
CA GLY A 64 25.11 -24.12 7.16
C GLY A 64 25.37 -23.49 5.79
N GLU A 65 25.11 -24.23 4.71
CA GLU A 65 25.22 -23.75 3.33
C GLU A 65 24.07 -24.28 2.46
N LEU A 66 23.52 -23.43 1.60
CA LEU A 66 22.39 -23.80 0.75
C LEU A 66 22.46 -23.12 -0.62
N GLY A 67 22.49 -23.95 -1.67
CA GLY A 67 22.60 -23.52 -3.07
C GLY A 67 21.25 -23.23 -3.75
N ALA A 68 21.32 -22.62 -4.93
CA ALA A 68 20.15 -22.14 -5.67
C ALA A 68 19.13 -23.24 -6.01
N GLY A 69 17.87 -22.86 -6.13
CA GLY A 69 16.75 -23.75 -6.42
C GLY A 69 15.98 -24.23 -5.17
N ASN A 70 16.57 -24.08 -4.00
CA ASN A 70 16.00 -24.52 -2.73
C ASN A 70 15.23 -23.42 -1.98
N ILE A 71 14.54 -23.82 -0.91
CA ILE A 71 13.79 -22.92 0.01
C ILE A 71 14.50 -22.90 1.37
N PRO A 72 15.49 -22.02 1.57
CA PRO A 72 16.13 -21.86 2.88
C PRO A 72 15.22 -21.12 3.88
N ALA A 73 15.40 -21.43 5.16
CA ALA A 73 14.90 -20.69 6.30
C ALA A 73 16.06 -19.93 6.94
N LEU A 74 16.11 -18.61 6.75
CA LEU A 74 17.19 -17.75 7.23
C LEU A 74 16.83 -17.13 8.57
N LEU A 75 17.73 -17.22 9.54
CA LEU A 75 17.58 -16.60 10.85
C LEU A 75 18.44 -15.35 10.98
N GLY A 76 17.99 -14.42 11.82
CA GLY A 76 18.71 -13.18 12.14
C GLY A 76 18.35 -11.98 11.26
N LEU A 77 17.43 -12.15 10.30
CA LEU A 77 16.96 -11.08 9.43
C LEU A 77 15.76 -10.35 10.06
N THR A 78 16.03 -9.48 11.02
CA THR A 78 15.00 -8.71 11.76
C THR A 78 14.22 -7.72 10.89
N GLU A 79 14.89 -7.21 9.87
CA GLU A 79 14.33 -6.18 8.98
C GLU A 79 13.68 -6.73 7.72
N ALA A 80 13.80 -8.04 7.47
CA ALA A 80 13.15 -8.66 6.34
C ALA A 80 11.63 -8.73 6.57
N ARG A 81 10.88 -8.60 5.48
CA ARG A 81 9.43 -8.79 5.43
C ARG A 81 9.09 -9.74 4.28
N ALA A 82 7.89 -10.32 4.34
CA ALA A 82 7.37 -11.11 3.23
C ALA A 82 7.32 -10.25 1.95
N GLY A 83 7.76 -10.82 0.83
CA GLY A 83 7.89 -10.14 -0.46
C GLY A 83 9.20 -9.38 -0.68
N ASN A 84 10.11 -9.30 0.30
CA ASN A 84 11.39 -8.63 0.10
C ASN A 84 12.37 -9.46 -0.74
N THR A 85 13.20 -8.74 -1.49
CA THR A 85 14.32 -9.27 -2.26
C THR A 85 15.61 -9.15 -1.44
N ILE A 86 16.26 -10.29 -1.23
CA ILE A 86 17.54 -10.40 -0.55
C ILE A 86 18.62 -10.66 -1.59
N SER A 87 19.72 -9.92 -1.51
CA SER A 87 20.86 -10.13 -2.40
C SER A 87 22.22 -9.83 -1.77
N SER A 88 23.27 -10.55 -2.19
CA SER A 88 24.65 -10.20 -1.83
C SER A 88 25.16 -8.92 -2.49
N ILE A 89 24.67 -8.57 -3.68
CA ILE A 89 25.05 -7.33 -4.39
C ILE A 89 23.94 -6.28 -4.32
N LYS A 90 24.32 -5.00 -4.28
CA LYS A 90 23.41 -3.86 -4.34
C LYS A 90 23.03 -3.55 -5.80
N GLY A 91 21.83 -3.00 -6.03
CA GLY A 91 21.41 -2.50 -7.35
C GLY A 91 20.77 -3.54 -8.28
N ILE A 92 20.32 -4.69 -7.76
CA ILE A 92 19.51 -5.64 -8.52
C ILE A 92 18.05 -5.16 -8.58
N PRO A 93 17.34 -5.36 -9.70
CA PRO A 93 15.90 -5.12 -9.77
C PRO A 93 15.16 -5.98 -8.74
N MET A 94 14.29 -5.34 -7.96
CA MET A 94 13.47 -6.02 -6.94
C MET A 94 12.52 -7.00 -7.64
N PHE A 95 12.28 -8.15 -7.00
CA PHE A 95 11.15 -8.99 -7.38
C PHE A 95 9.85 -8.24 -7.17
N GLU A 96 8.83 -8.56 -7.97
CA GLU A 96 7.49 -8.08 -7.67
C GLU A 96 7.08 -8.66 -6.31
N GLY A 97 6.80 -7.79 -5.35
CA GLY A 97 6.37 -8.19 -4.02
C GLY A 97 5.14 -9.10 -4.08
N VAL A 98 4.95 -9.93 -3.05
CA VAL A 98 3.75 -10.77 -2.93
C VAL A 98 2.54 -9.85 -2.83
N LYS A 99 1.85 -9.65 -3.94
CA LYS A 99 0.64 -8.86 -4.00
C LYS A 99 -0.53 -9.73 -3.58
N TYR A 100 -1.01 -9.50 -2.37
CA TYR A 100 -2.27 -10.08 -1.95
C TYR A 100 -3.40 -9.39 -2.71
N VAL A 101 -4.21 -10.20 -3.39
CA VAL A 101 -5.23 -9.74 -4.36
C VAL A 101 -6.39 -9.02 -3.66
N SER A 102 -6.49 -9.11 -2.34
CA SER A 102 -7.63 -8.61 -1.56
C SER A 102 -7.18 -7.65 -0.47
N GLU A 103 -7.78 -6.46 -0.49
CA GLU A 103 -7.65 -5.49 0.60
C GLU A 103 -8.42 -5.96 1.84
N PRO A 104 -8.03 -5.55 3.06
CA PRO A 104 -8.78 -5.86 4.26
C PRO A 104 -10.14 -5.12 4.25
N VAL A 105 -11.22 -5.90 4.34
CA VAL A 105 -12.61 -5.43 4.23
C VAL A 105 -13.35 -5.33 5.55
N VAL A 106 -12.88 -6.01 6.60
CA VAL A 106 -13.48 -5.97 7.94
C VAL A 106 -12.48 -5.40 8.92
N GLN A 107 -12.93 -4.57 9.85
CA GLN A 107 -12.14 -4.02 10.94
C GLN A 107 -12.79 -4.28 12.30
N ILE A 108 -11.95 -4.45 13.33
CA ILE A 108 -12.35 -4.49 14.75
C ILE A 108 -11.44 -3.55 15.54
N ALA A 109 -12.00 -2.85 16.51
CA ALA A 109 -11.23 -2.22 17.58
C ALA A 109 -10.85 -3.26 18.63
N ILE A 110 -9.57 -3.25 19.03
CA ILE A 110 -9.00 -4.12 20.05
C ILE A 110 -8.38 -3.26 21.15
N GLU A 111 -8.77 -3.56 22.39
CA GLU A 111 -8.18 -2.94 23.58
C GLU A 111 -7.75 -4.00 24.60
N PRO A 112 -6.66 -3.79 25.35
CA PRO A 112 -6.30 -4.67 26.43
C PRO A 112 -7.24 -4.43 27.62
N LYS A 113 -7.75 -5.51 28.22
CA LYS A 113 -8.61 -5.42 29.42
C LYS A 113 -7.88 -4.80 30.61
N HIS A 114 -6.56 -4.96 30.65
CA HIS A 114 -5.70 -4.34 31.66
C HIS A 114 -4.68 -3.39 31.01
N PRO A 115 -4.63 -2.11 31.40
CA PRO A 115 -3.70 -1.13 30.81
C PRO A 115 -2.22 -1.50 30.90
N LYS A 116 -1.84 -2.33 31.89
CA LYS A 116 -0.48 -2.85 32.06
C LYS A 116 -0.01 -3.72 30.88
N ASP A 117 -0.94 -4.34 30.15
CA ASP A 117 -0.65 -5.28 29.08
C ASP A 117 -0.56 -4.59 27.70
N LEU A 118 -0.76 -3.26 27.64
CA LEU A 118 -0.71 -2.48 26.41
C LEU A 118 0.64 -2.57 25.67
N PRO A 119 1.82 -2.48 26.32
CA PRO A 119 3.09 -2.66 25.63
C PRO A 119 3.24 -4.04 24.98
N LYS A 120 2.74 -5.07 25.68
CA LYS A 120 2.78 -6.46 25.21
C LYS A 120 1.81 -6.69 24.05
N LEU A 121 0.63 -6.07 24.08
CA LEU A 121 -0.32 -6.09 22.96
C LEU A 121 0.31 -5.49 21.70
N VAL A 122 0.97 -4.34 21.82
CA VAL A 122 1.65 -3.68 20.69
C VAL A 122 2.77 -4.56 20.10
N GLU A 123 3.51 -5.27 20.94
CA GLU A 123 4.53 -6.21 20.49
C GLU A 123 3.93 -7.40 19.72
N VAL A 124 2.87 -8.01 20.26
CA VAL A 124 2.17 -9.14 19.62
C VAL A 124 1.52 -8.71 18.30
N LEU A 125 0.89 -7.54 18.26
CA LEU A 125 0.29 -6.99 17.02
C LEU A 125 1.35 -6.74 15.94
N LYS A 126 2.53 -6.24 16.33
CA LYS A 126 3.67 -6.10 15.39
C LYS A 126 4.15 -7.44 14.89
N GLN A 127 4.21 -8.45 15.74
CA GLN A 127 4.56 -9.81 15.35
C GLN A 127 3.56 -10.37 14.33
N LEU A 128 2.26 -10.26 14.63
CA LEU A 128 1.19 -10.72 13.74
C LEU A 128 1.21 -10.03 12.38
N THR A 129 1.49 -8.73 12.34
CA THR A 129 1.60 -7.98 11.07
C THR A 129 2.80 -8.44 10.22
N ILE A 130 3.87 -8.95 10.86
CA ILE A 130 5.04 -9.49 10.14
C ILE A 130 4.73 -10.87 9.56
N GLU A 131 4.00 -11.70 10.31
CA GLU A 131 3.59 -13.04 9.90
C GLU A 131 2.50 -13.01 8.84
N ASP A 132 1.47 -12.16 9.01
CA ASP A 132 0.38 -11.95 8.06
C ASP A 132 0.32 -10.49 7.61
N PRO A 133 0.81 -10.18 6.40
CA PRO A 133 0.77 -8.83 5.83
C PRO A 133 -0.65 -8.37 5.47
N ASN A 134 -1.66 -9.25 5.47
CA ASN A 134 -3.06 -8.86 5.23
C ASN A 134 -3.75 -8.29 6.47
N LEU A 135 -3.14 -8.46 7.65
CA LEU A 135 -3.58 -7.79 8.87
C LEU A 135 -2.99 -6.40 8.92
N VAL A 136 -3.84 -5.40 8.80
CA VAL A 136 -3.45 -4.00 8.89
C VAL A 136 -3.84 -3.45 10.25
N VAL A 137 -2.84 -3.11 11.06
CA VAL A 137 -3.04 -2.49 12.36
C VAL A 137 -2.90 -0.98 12.22
N LYS A 138 -3.92 -0.24 12.67
CA LYS A 138 -3.96 1.22 12.70
C LYS A 138 -4.30 1.67 14.12
N ILE A 139 -3.61 2.68 14.62
CA ILE A 139 -4.02 3.36 15.85
C ILE A 139 -4.87 4.54 15.43
N ASP A 140 -6.08 4.63 15.97
CA ASP A 140 -6.91 5.81 15.77
C ASP A 140 -6.43 6.93 16.71
N GLU A 141 -6.03 8.05 16.12
CA GLU A 141 -5.47 9.18 16.87
C GLU A 141 -6.54 9.96 17.63
N GLU A 142 -7.81 9.87 17.23
CA GLU A 142 -8.93 10.56 17.89
C GLU A 142 -9.40 9.81 19.14
N SER A 143 -9.60 8.48 19.04
CA SER A 143 -10.07 7.63 20.15
C SER A 143 -8.94 7.03 21.00
N GLY A 144 -7.75 6.88 20.42
CA GLY A 144 -6.64 6.12 21.02
C GLY A 144 -6.81 4.60 20.90
N GLU A 145 -7.87 4.12 20.25
CA GLU A 145 -8.13 2.70 20.06
C GLU A 145 -7.22 2.08 18.99
N THR A 146 -6.93 0.79 19.13
CA THR A 146 -6.17 0.06 18.10
C THR A 146 -7.13 -0.70 17.20
N LEU A 147 -7.25 -0.24 15.96
CA LEU A 147 -8.04 -0.88 14.91
C LEU A 147 -7.21 -1.95 14.20
N VAL A 148 -7.77 -3.14 14.04
CA VAL A 148 -7.19 -4.24 13.26
C VAL A 148 -8.13 -4.57 12.12
N ALA A 149 -7.63 -4.41 10.90
CA ALA A 149 -8.36 -4.71 9.67
C ALA A 149 -7.83 -6.00 9.03
N GLY A 150 -8.74 -6.85 8.55
CA GLY A 150 -8.44 -8.12 7.91
C GLY A 150 -9.41 -8.45 6.78
N MET A 151 -9.20 -9.60 6.14
CA MET A 151 -9.98 -10.04 4.96
C MET A 151 -11.42 -10.48 5.29
N GLY A 152 -11.72 -10.78 6.55
CA GLY A 152 -13.03 -11.27 6.96
C GLY A 152 -13.09 -11.59 8.44
N VAL A 153 -14.28 -11.94 8.90
CA VAL A 153 -14.55 -12.19 10.34
C VAL A 153 -13.69 -13.34 10.87
N LEU A 154 -13.65 -14.49 10.17
CA LEU A 154 -12.82 -15.64 10.58
C LEU A 154 -11.32 -15.29 10.67
N HIS A 155 -10.84 -14.43 9.79
CA HIS A 155 -9.44 -14.01 9.81
C HIS A 155 -9.14 -13.20 11.10
N LEU A 156 -10.05 -12.28 11.47
CA LEU A 156 -9.94 -11.52 12.70
C LEU A 156 -10.10 -12.41 13.95
N ASP A 157 -10.97 -13.43 13.90
CA ASP A 157 -11.12 -14.41 14.99
C ASP A 157 -9.83 -15.21 15.23
N VAL A 158 -9.17 -15.65 14.17
CA VAL A 158 -7.86 -16.34 14.30
C VAL A 158 -6.81 -15.39 14.87
N ALA A 159 -6.79 -14.13 14.43
CA ALA A 159 -5.83 -13.13 14.94
C ALA A 159 -6.06 -12.84 16.44
N THR A 160 -7.32 -12.68 16.86
CA THR A 160 -7.67 -12.43 18.27
C THR A 160 -7.34 -13.62 19.17
N HIS A 161 -7.57 -14.85 18.70
CA HIS A 161 -7.13 -16.06 19.41
C HIS A 161 -5.60 -16.12 19.58
N ARG A 162 -4.82 -15.78 18.56
CA ARG A 162 -3.35 -15.73 18.69
C ARG A 162 -2.88 -14.69 19.71
N ILE A 163 -3.59 -13.57 19.85
CA ILE A 163 -3.30 -12.57 20.87
C ILE A 163 -3.57 -13.13 22.27
N GLN A 164 -4.68 -13.86 22.44
CA GLN A 164 -5.02 -14.51 23.70
C GLN A 164 -4.02 -15.62 24.08
N ASP A 165 -3.51 -16.39 23.11
CA ASP A 165 -2.45 -17.38 23.32
C ASP A 165 -1.16 -16.76 23.86
N ALA A 166 -0.88 -15.50 23.49
CA ALA A 166 0.23 -14.73 24.04
C ALA A 166 -0.01 -14.27 25.49
N LYS A 167 -1.10 -14.72 26.15
CA LYS A 167 -1.52 -14.33 27.51
C LYS A 167 -1.78 -12.83 27.63
N VAL A 168 -2.55 -12.28 26.69
CA VAL A 168 -3.06 -10.91 26.73
C VAL A 168 -4.58 -10.98 26.67
N GLU A 169 -5.26 -10.58 27.75
CA GLU A 169 -6.72 -10.47 27.75
C GLU A 169 -7.14 -9.21 26.99
N ILE A 170 -7.89 -9.40 25.91
CA ILE A 170 -8.37 -8.32 25.04
C ILE A 170 -9.89 -8.22 25.03
N ILE A 171 -10.39 -7.01 24.77
CA ILE A 171 -11.78 -6.70 24.49
C ILE A 171 -11.85 -6.32 23.01
N THR A 172 -12.79 -6.91 22.29
CA THR A 172 -13.00 -6.66 20.86
C THR A 172 -14.38 -6.05 20.63
N SER A 173 -14.46 -5.07 19.75
CA SER A 173 -15.74 -4.53 19.26
C SER A 173 -16.37 -5.43 18.20
N GLU A 174 -17.61 -5.11 17.80
CA GLU A 174 -18.27 -5.77 16.69
C GLU A 174 -17.53 -5.50 15.36
N PRO A 175 -17.44 -6.50 14.46
CA PRO A 175 -16.78 -6.34 13.18
C PRO A 175 -17.53 -5.32 12.30
N LEU A 176 -16.83 -4.25 11.93
CA LEU A 176 -17.33 -3.22 11.02
C LEU A 176 -16.77 -3.43 9.62
N ILE A 177 -17.57 -3.07 8.62
CA ILE A 177 -17.17 -3.15 7.22
C ILE A 177 -16.49 -1.85 6.83
N ASN A 178 -15.34 -1.97 6.15
CA ASN A 178 -14.63 -0.85 5.56
C ASN A 178 -15.32 -0.43 4.27
N TYR A 179 -16.00 0.70 4.31
CA TYR A 179 -16.62 1.30 3.13
C TYR A 179 -15.57 2.00 2.25
N ARG A 180 -15.95 2.29 1.01
CA ARG A 180 -15.16 3.14 0.11
C ARG A 180 -16.06 4.22 -0.48
N GLU A 181 -15.48 5.32 -0.91
CA GLU A 181 -16.22 6.39 -1.58
C GLU A 181 -15.88 6.43 -3.07
N THR A 182 -16.85 6.69 -3.93
CA THR A 182 -16.65 6.86 -5.38
C THR A 182 -17.58 7.92 -5.95
N VAL A 183 -17.42 8.25 -7.23
CA VAL A 183 -18.30 9.19 -7.96
C VAL A 183 -19.16 8.46 -8.97
N LYS A 184 -20.44 8.85 -9.08
CA LYS A 184 -21.35 8.31 -10.11
C LYS A 184 -21.31 9.10 -11.41
N GLY A 185 -21.10 10.42 -11.30
CA GLY A 185 -21.22 11.35 -12.43
C GLY A 185 -19.94 12.10 -12.73
N THR A 186 -20.05 12.98 -13.71
CA THR A 186 -19.02 13.96 -14.06
C THR A 186 -19.43 15.33 -13.53
N CYS A 187 -18.48 16.16 -13.11
CA CYS A 187 -18.75 17.55 -12.73
C CYS A 187 -18.18 18.55 -13.74
N GLU A 188 -18.69 19.78 -13.72
CA GLU A 188 -18.00 20.91 -14.35
C GLU A 188 -16.73 21.29 -13.56
N PRO A 189 -15.75 21.97 -14.17
CA PRO A 189 -14.54 22.38 -13.48
C PRO A 189 -14.81 23.27 -12.26
N ILE A 190 -14.52 22.74 -11.06
CA ILE A 190 -14.68 23.48 -9.80
C ILE A 190 -13.41 24.27 -9.51
N MET A 191 -13.61 25.56 -9.21
CA MET A 191 -12.54 26.50 -8.89
C MET A 191 -12.30 26.57 -7.38
N SER A 192 -11.04 26.45 -6.97
CA SER A 192 -10.58 26.68 -5.61
C SER A 192 -9.46 27.71 -5.58
N LYS A 193 -9.45 28.55 -4.55
CA LYS A 193 -8.42 29.57 -4.32
C LYS A 193 -7.49 29.14 -3.20
N SER A 194 -6.21 29.41 -3.35
CA SER A 194 -5.25 29.30 -2.25
C SER A 194 -5.61 30.22 -1.08
N PRO A 195 -5.14 29.94 0.15
CA PRO A 195 -5.35 30.80 1.31
C PRO A 195 -4.96 32.26 1.06
N ASN A 196 -3.82 32.49 0.36
CA ASN A 196 -3.39 33.82 -0.08
C ASN A 196 -4.20 34.40 -1.26
N ARG A 197 -5.18 33.69 -1.81
CA ARG A 197 -6.03 34.06 -2.96
C ARG A 197 -5.31 34.34 -4.29
N HIS A 198 -4.00 34.17 -4.34
CA HIS A 198 -3.20 34.44 -5.54
C HIS A 198 -3.27 33.32 -6.57
N ASN A 199 -3.42 32.07 -6.12
CA ASN A 199 -3.49 30.92 -7.00
C ASN A 199 -4.94 30.43 -7.15
N LYS A 200 -5.32 30.05 -8.36
CA LYS A 200 -6.61 29.41 -8.65
C LYS A 200 -6.39 28.07 -9.33
N ILE A 201 -6.98 27.02 -8.77
CA ILE A 201 -6.94 25.65 -9.28
C ILE A 201 -8.34 25.28 -9.76
N PHE A 202 -8.42 24.67 -10.94
CA PHE A 202 -9.66 24.12 -11.48
C PHE A 202 -9.53 22.61 -11.64
N MET A 203 -10.46 21.88 -11.02
CA MET A 203 -10.50 20.43 -11.10
C MET A 203 -11.85 19.93 -11.54
N LYS A 204 -11.82 18.90 -12.38
CA LYS A 204 -12.97 18.10 -12.78
C LYS A 204 -12.75 16.66 -12.32
N VAL A 205 -13.82 15.96 -11.98
CA VAL A 205 -13.80 14.53 -11.71
C VAL A 205 -14.78 13.80 -12.62
N GLU A 206 -14.39 12.60 -13.03
CA GLU A 206 -15.18 11.64 -13.78
C GLU A 206 -14.96 10.23 -13.19
N PRO A 207 -15.91 9.30 -13.30
CA PRO A 207 -15.67 7.92 -12.93
C PRO A 207 -14.59 7.31 -13.84
N LEU A 208 -13.68 6.55 -13.26
CA LEU A 208 -12.63 5.85 -13.99
C LEU A 208 -13.17 4.59 -14.64
N GLU A 209 -12.62 4.21 -15.80
CA GLU A 209 -13.00 2.98 -16.47
C GLU A 209 -12.65 1.75 -15.61
N PRO A 210 -13.57 0.80 -15.37
CA PRO A 210 -13.36 -0.31 -14.44
C PRO A 210 -12.12 -1.17 -14.72
N ALA A 211 -11.76 -1.33 -15.99
CA ALA A 211 -10.56 -2.07 -16.39
C ALA A 211 -9.27 -1.39 -15.89
N ILE A 212 -9.18 -0.07 -16.04
CA ILE A 212 -8.01 0.72 -15.62
C ILE A 212 -7.96 0.79 -14.10
N ALA A 213 -9.11 1.00 -13.47
CA ALA A 213 -9.23 0.91 -12.02
C ALA A 213 -8.73 -0.45 -11.49
N HIS A 214 -9.12 -1.57 -12.12
CA HIS A 214 -8.62 -2.89 -11.73
C HIS A 214 -7.10 -3.01 -11.91
N MET A 215 -6.55 -2.59 -13.04
CA MET A 215 -5.10 -2.64 -13.31
C MET A 215 -4.26 -1.79 -12.33
N LEU A 216 -4.80 -0.67 -11.85
CA LEU A 216 -4.18 0.14 -10.81
C LEU A 216 -4.16 -0.58 -9.47
N ARG A 217 -5.26 -1.24 -9.12
CA ARG A 217 -5.44 -1.95 -7.85
C ARG A 217 -4.63 -3.24 -7.79
N THR A 218 -4.52 -3.97 -8.89
CA THR A 218 -3.60 -5.11 -9.01
C THR A 218 -2.13 -4.66 -9.11
N GLY A 219 -1.88 -3.34 -9.23
CA GLY A 219 -0.55 -2.78 -9.41
C GLY A 219 0.13 -3.24 -10.69
N GLU A 220 -0.65 -3.67 -11.70
CA GLU A 220 -0.16 -3.86 -13.06
C GLU A 220 0.34 -2.52 -13.62
N ILE A 221 -0.35 -1.44 -13.24
CA ILE A 221 0.02 -0.06 -13.50
C ILE A 221 0.44 0.60 -12.18
N SER A 222 1.65 1.16 -12.13
CA SER A 222 2.11 1.95 -10.98
C SER A 222 3.15 2.98 -11.41
N ASP A 223 3.34 4.01 -10.58
CA ASP A 223 4.36 5.04 -10.78
C ASP A 223 5.80 4.47 -10.74
N MET A 224 5.99 3.27 -10.15
CA MET A 224 7.30 2.64 -10.02
C MET A 224 7.68 1.76 -11.22
N LYS A 225 6.73 1.43 -12.10
CA LYS A 225 6.98 0.61 -13.28
C LYS A 225 7.48 1.45 -14.45
N ASP A 226 8.11 0.79 -15.42
CA ASP A 226 8.60 1.44 -16.63
C ASP A 226 7.47 2.16 -17.37
N LYS A 227 7.65 3.46 -17.62
CA LYS A 227 6.66 4.32 -18.28
C LYS A 227 6.21 3.79 -19.66
N LYS A 228 7.06 3.04 -20.36
CA LYS A 228 6.72 2.40 -21.64
C LYS A 228 5.71 1.26 -21.47
N VAL A 229 5.94 0.38 -20.51
CA VAL A 229 5.06 -0.76 -20.20
C VAL A 229 3.69 -0.26 -19.76
N VAL A 230 3.67 0.74 -18.87
CA VAL A 230 2.43 1.40 -18.43
C VAL A 230 1.68 2.03 -19.60
N ALA A 231 2.39 2.73 -20.50
CA ALA A 231 1.77 3.34 -21.67
C ALA A 231 1.16 2.31 -22.64
N ASP A 232 1.78 1.16 -22.82
CA ASP A 232 1.26 0.12 -23.72
C ASP A 232 0.04 -0.58 -23.12
N LEU A 233 0.02 -0.81 -21.80
CA LEU A 233 -1.16 -1.31 -21.08
C LEU A 233 -2.34 -0.33 -21.17
N LEU A 234 -2.09 0.96 -20.95
CA LEU A 234 -3.13 1.99 -21.04
C LEU A 234 -3.67 2.17 -22.47
N LYS A 235 -2.81 2.05 -23.50
CA LYS A 235 -3.27 2.01 -24.90
C LYS A 235 -4.15 0.80 -25.17
N GLY A 236 -3.79 -0.36 -24.64
CA GLY A 236 -4.62 -1.58 -24.72
C GLY A 236 -5.98 -1.41 -24.06
N ALA A 237 -6.06 -0.57 -23.02
CA ALA A 237 -7.29 -0.20 -22.33
C ALA A 237 -8.10 0.91 -23.03
N GLY A 238 -7.62 1.44 -24.16
CA GLY A 238 -8.33 2.44 -24.97
C GLY A 238 -7.97 3.90 -24.70
N TRP A 239 -6.94 4.19 -23.88
CA TRP A 239 -6.48 5.56 -23.68
C TRP A 239 -5.62 6.06 -24.84
N ASP A 240 -5.80 7.33 -25.18
CA ASP A 240 -5.00 7.98 -26.21
C ASP A 240 -3.59 8.35 -25.71
N THR A 241 -2.65 8.47 -26.65
CA THR A 241 -1.24 8.73 -26.32
C THR A 241 -1.02 10.12 -25.71
N ASP A 242 -1.91 11.09 -25.95
CA ASP A 242 -1.80 12.44 -25.38
C ASP A 242 -2.22 12.43 -23.90
N THR A 243 -3.32 11.75 -23.57
CA THR A 243 -3.78 11.53 -22.18
C THR A 243 -2.74 10.78 -21.36
N ILE A 244 -2.13 9.72 -21.91
CA ILE A 244 -1.09 8.94 -21.20
C ILE A 244 0.13 9.79 -20.85
N LYS A 245 0.56 10.68 -21.75
CA LYS A 245 1.70 11.59 -21.49
C LYS A 245 1.40 12.64 -20.42
N ARG A 246 0.13 12.91 -20.16
CA ARG A 246 -0.34 13.94 -19.23
C ARG A 246 -0.72 13.40 -17.86
N ILE A 247 -0.51 12.12 -17.60
CA ILE A 247 -0.70 11.53 -16.27
C ILE A 247 0.23 12.23 -15.28
N MET A 248 -0.35 12.81 -14.23
CA MET A 248 0.38 13.44 -13.13
C MET A 248 0.65 12.45 -12.01
N LYS A 249 -0.34 11.61 -11.68
CA LYS A 249 -0.26 10.68 -10.56
C LYS A 249 -1.13 9.46 -10.78
N LEU A 250 -0.59 8.28 -10.51
CA LEU A 250 -1.32 7.02 -10.44
C LEU A 250 -1.39 6.60 -8.97
N ASP A 251 -2.60 6.55 -8.41
CA ASP A 251 -2.82 6.11 -7.04
C ASP A 251 -3.10 4.59 -7.03
N PRO A 252 -2.35 3.78 -6.26
CA PRO A 252 -2.58 2.33 -6.15
C PRO A 252 -3.99 1.95 -5.69
N ARG A 253 -4.75 2.89 -5.10
CA ARG A 253 -6.15 2.64 -4.70
C ARG A 253 -7.13 2.58 -5.87
N GLY A 254 -6.69 2.88 -7.09
CA GLY A 254 -7.54 2.91 -8.28
C GLY A 254 -7.99 4.31 -8.68
N ASN A 255 -7.19 5.33 -8.38
CA ASN A 255 -7.47 6.72 -8.77
C ASN A 255 -6.38 7.25 -9.69
N VAL A 256 -6.72 8.19 -10.58
CA VAL A 256 -5.75 8.81 -11.50
C VAL A 256 -5.94 10.31 -11.52
N MET A 257 -4.83 11.04 -11.56
CA MET A 257 -4.81 12.47 -11.83
C MET A 257 -4.14 12.77 -13.18
N ILE A 258 -4.83 13.53 -14.02
CA ILE A 258 -4.41 13.87 -15.38
C ILE A 258 -4.31 15.39 -15.52
N ASN A 259 -3.23 15.86 -16.14
CA ASN A 259 -3.06 17.26 -16.49
C ASN A 259 -3.81 17.61 -17.78
N GLY A 260 -4.94 18.30 -17.66
CA GLY A 260 -5.71 18.83 -18.79
C GLY A 260 -5.31 20.24 -19.25
N THR A 261 -4.36 20.89 -18.57
CA THR A 261 -4.03 22.30 -18.82
C THR A 261 -3.32 22.50 -20.17
N LYS A 262 -3.48 23.69 -20.77
CA LYS A 262 -2.80 24.11 -22.01
C LYS A 262 -2.16 25.48 -21.79
N GLY A 263 -0.85 25.58 -22.01
CA GLY A 263 -0.13 26.87 -22.04
C GLY A 263 0.07 27.54 -20.67
N VAL A 264 -0.05 26.81 -19.55
CA VAL A 264 0.18 27.38 -18.21
C VAL A 264 1.64 27.17 -17.78
N GLN A 265 2.26 28.24 -17.27
CA GLN A 265 3.63 28.21 -16.75
C GLN A 265 3.66 27.61 -15.32
N PHE A 266 4.84 27.20 -14.86
CA PHE A 266 5.08 26.74 -13.47
C PHE A 266 4.31 25.49 -13.00
N ILE A 267 3.72 24.71 -13.91
CA ILE A 267 3.00 23.48 -13.55
C ILE A 267 3.95 22.48 -12.88
N GLN A 268 5.12 22.23 -13.47
CA GLN A 268 6.06 21.20 -13.00
C GLN A 268 6.49 21.43 -11.55
N GLU A 269 6.80 22.68 -11.18
CA GLU A 269 7.15 23.06 -9.81
C GLU A 269 5.96 22.95 -8.84
N SER A 270 4.74 23.09 -9.35
CA SER A 270 3.50 23.08 -8.55
C SER A 270 2.89 21.68 -8.42
N THR A 271 3.31 20.73 -9.27
CA THR A 271 2.78 19.37 -9.35
C THR A 271 2.82 18.66 -8.01
N ASP A 272 3.95 18.69 -7.31
CA ASP A 272 4.11 18.00 -6.03
C ASP A 272 3.14 18.53 -4.97
N SER A 273 2.95 19.85 -4.95
CA SER A 273 2.02 20.48 -4.00
C SER A 273 0.56 20.18 -4.32
N ILE A 274 0.22 20.07 -5.61
CA ILE A 274 -1.12 19.72 -6.08
C ILE A 274 -1.41 18.24 -5.77
N ASN A 275 -0.46 17.35 -6.07
CA ASN A 275 -0.55 15.91 -5.83
C ASN A 275 -0.72 15.61 -4.35
N SER A 276 -0.04 16.33 -3.46
CA SER A 276 -0.23 16.17 -2.00
C SER A 276 -1.67 16.42 -1.56
N GLY A 277 -2.32 17.48 -2.08
CA GLY A 277 -3.73 17.75 -1.79
C GLY A 277 -4.68 16.71 -2.38
N PHE A 278 -4.33 16.13 -3.53
CA PHE A 278 -5.07 15.01 -4.13
C PHE A 278 -4.96 13.74 -3.26
N GLU A 279 -3.75 13.35 -2.86
CA GLU A 279 -3.51 12.17 -2.03
C GLU A 279 -4.23 12.23 -0.68
N GLU A 280 -4.34 13.43 -0.10
CA GLU A 280 -5.09 13.65 1.14
C GLU A 280 -6.59 13.34 0.96
N VAL A 281 -7.21 13.85 -0.10
CA VAL A 281 -8.63 13.56 -0.40
C VAL A 281 -8.84 12.11 -0.79
N MET A 282 -7.86 11.46 -1.43
CA MET A 282 -7.97 10.04 -1.73
C MET A 282 -7.87 9.15 -0.48
N LYS A 283 -7.25 9.65 0.61
CA LYS A 283 -7.24 9.01 1.93
C LYS A 283 -8.55 9.22 2.68
N GLU A 284 -9.05 10.44 2.67
CA GLU A 284 -10.25 10.84 3.40
C GLU A 284 -11.24 11.51 2.44
N GLY A 285 -12.25 10.73 2.04
CA GLY A 285 -13.35 11.17 1.20
C GLY A 285 -14.24 12.21 1.87
N PRO A 286 -15.04 12.95 1.08
CA PRO A 286 -15.84 14.06 1.58
C PRO A 286 -17.09 13.64 2.37
N LEU A 287 -17.60 12.40 2.25
CA LEU A 287 -18.83 11.98 2.92
C LEU A 287 -18.58 11.43 4.32
N CYS A 288 -17.72 10.41 4.43
CA CYS A 288 -17.51 9.64 5.64
C CYS A 288 -16.03 9.56 6.04
N LYS A 289 -15.16 10.32 5.36
CA LYS A 289 -13.70 10.22 5.49
C LYS A 289 -13.15 8.83 5.13
N GLU A 290 -13.88 8.09 4.30
CA GLU A 290 -13.45 6.78 3.82
C GLU A 290 -12.55 6.92 2.58
N GLN A 291 -11.78 5.88 2.27
CA GLN A 291 -10.88 5.94 1.12
C GLN A 291 -11.64 6.05 -0.20
N MET A 292 -11.19 6.96 -1.07
CA MET A 292 -11.76 7.15 -2.41
C MET A 292 -11.28 6.10 -3.38
N ARG A 293 -12.15 5.70 -4.33
CA ARG A 293 -11.89 4.69 -5.35
C ARG A 293 -12.51 5.03 -6.69
N ASP A 294 -11.91 4.52 -7.76
CA ASP A 294 -12.41 4.57 -9.14
C ASP A 294 -12.65 5.99 -9.66
N CYS A 295 -11.80 6.94 -9.25
CA CYS A 295 -11.94 8.35 -9.64
C CYS A 295 -10.85 8.80 -10.63
N LYS A 296 -11.28 9.45 -11.72
CA LYS A 296 -10.41 10.12 -12.70
C LYS A 296 -10.50 11.63 -12.52
N PHE A 297 -9.44 12.24 -11.99
CA PHE A 297 -9.34 13.69 -11.84
C PHE A 297 -8.64 14.32 -13.03
N ILE A 298 -9.22 15.40 -13.53
CA ILE A 298 -8.68 16.20 -14.64
C ILE A 298 -8.42 17.61 -14.12
N PHE A 299 -7.13 17.97 -14.09
CA PHE A 299 -6.68 19.31 -13.75
C PHE A 299 -6.81 20.21 -14.99
N THR A 300 -7.90 20.96 -15.09
CA THR A 300 -8.29 21.63 -16.35
C THR A 300 -7.62 22.98 -16.55
N HIS A 301 -7.49 23.76 -15.48
CA HIS A 301 -6.94 25.11 -15.56
C HIS A 301 -6.22 25.52 -14.27
N PHE A 302 -5.23 26.40 -14.42
CA PHE A 302 -4.41 26.87 -13.31
C PHE A 302 -4.00 28.32 -13.55
N VAL A 303 -4.16 29.15 -12.52
CA VAL A 303 -3.68 30.53 -12.50
C VAL A 303 -2.62 30.60 -11.38
N PRO A 304 -1.33 30.42 -11.71
CA PRO A 304 -0.24 30.55 -10.74
C PRO A 304 0.11 32.01 -10.45
N HIS A 305 0.62 32.25 -9.25
CA HIS A 305 1.41 33.45 -8.96
C HIS A 305 2.85 33.27 -9.47
N GLU A 306 3.51 34.36 -9.87
CA GLU A 306 4.87 34.31 -10.43
C GLU A 306 5.88 33.79 -9.38
N ASP A 307 5.86 34.36 -8.17
CA ASP A 307 6.76 33.96 -7.09
C ASP A 307 6.48 32.56 -6.51
N THR A 308 7.54 31.76 -6.42
CA THR A 308 7.52 30.42 -5.81
C THR A 308 7.14 30.46 -4.32
N ALA A 309 7.48 31.54 -3.60
CA ALA A 309 7.12 31.71 -2.19
C ALA A 309 5.59 31.71 -1.96
N HIS A 310 4.82 32.12 -2.97
CA HIS A 310 3.37 32.14 -2.93
C HIS A 310 2.72 30.87 -3.53
N ARG A 311 3.53 29.91 -3.99
CA ARG A 311 3.13 28.63 -4.60
C ARG A 311 3.55 27.40 -3.78
N GLY A 312 4.01 27.58 -2.56
CA GLY A 312 4.42 26.46 -1.69
C GLY A 312 3.27 25.51 -1.34
N LEU A 313 3.64 24.37 -0.74
CA LEU A 313 2.74 23.31 -0.30
C LEU A 313 1.59 23.83 0.58
N SER A 314 1.88 24.76 1.50
CA SER A 314 0.91 25.38 2.39
C SER A 314 -0.17 26.19 1.68
N GLN A 315 0.06 26.59 0.43
CA GLN A 315 -0.88 27.36 -0.37
C GLN A 315 -1.63 26.50 -1.38
N LEU A 316 -0.90 25.71 -2.17
CA LEU A 316 -1.48 24.90 -3.24
C LEU A 316 -2.10 23.60 -2.75
N GLY A 317 -1.55 22.97 -1.70
CA GLY A 317 -2.10 21.73 -1.13
C GLY A 317 -3.55 21.91 -0.65
N PRO A 318 -3.83 22.87 0.26
CA PRO A 318 -5.20 23.13 0.72
C PRO A 318 -6.15 23.62 -0.38
N ALA A 319 -5.62 24.27 -1.42
CA ALA A 319 -6.42 24.68 -2.57
C ALA A 319 -6.82 23.48 -3.43
N SER A 320 -5.86 22.60 -3.72
CA SER A 320 -6.03 21.33 -4.43
C SER A 320 -7.04 20.44 -3.70
N ARG A 321 -6.84 20.21 -2.40
CA ARG A 321 -7.76 19.46 -1.52
C ARG A 321 -9.19 19.96 -1.64
N ARG A 322 -9.41 21.28 -1.48
CA ARG A 322 -10.75 21.89 -1.60
C ARG A 322 -11.34 21.77 -3.01
N ALA A 323 -10.53 21.88 -4.05
CA ALA A 323 -10.99 21.68 -5.42
C ALA A 323 -11.46 20.24 -5.65
N CYS A 324 -10.68 19.26 -5.19
CA CYS A 324 -11.03 17.85 -5.25
C CYS A 324 -12.32 17.56 -4.50
N MET A 325 -12.44 17.99 -3.24
CA MET A 325 -13.66 17.77 -2.43
C MET A 325 -14.89 18.41 -3.07
N GLY A 326 -14.76 19.66 -3.57
CA GLY A 326 -15.85 20.34 -4.26
C GLY A 326 -16.28 19.63 -5.55
N ALA A 327 -15.32 19.13 -6.33
CA ALA A 327 -15.58 18.34 -7.54
C ALA A 327 -16.31 17.03 -7.21
N LEU A 328 -15.85 16.30 -6.18
CA LEU A 328 -16.47 15.05 -5.74
C LEU A 328 -17.92 15.24 -5.31
N LEU A 329 -18.19 16.23 -4.45
CA LEU A 329 -19.54 16.51 -3.96
C LEU A 329 -20.47 16.90 -5.11
N THR A 330 -19.98 17.69 -6.06
CA THR A 330 -20.77 18.12 -7.25
C THR A 330 -21.03 16.95 -8.21
N ALA A 331 -20.11 16.00 -8.31
CA ALA A 331 -20.23 14.80 -9.14
C ALA A 331 -21.14 13.71 -8.56
N GLY A 332 -21.71 13.93 -7.36
CA GLY A 332 -22.55 12.95 -6.67
C GLY A 332 -21.70 11.81 -6.10
N THR A 333 -20.96 12.11 -5.03
CA THR A 333 -20.21 11.09 -4.28
C THR A 333 -21.17 10.06 -3.69
N THR A 334 -20.78 8.79 -3.71
CA THR A 334 -21.55 7.67 -3.20
C THR A 334 -20.64 6.69 -2.45
N ILE A 335 -21.23 5.81 -1.66
CA ILE A 335 -20.53 4.80 -0.88
C ILE A 335 -20.56 3.47 -1.63
N LEU A 336 -19.45 2.75 -1.60
CA LEU A 336 -19.28 1.38 -2.05
C LEU A 336 -19.09 0.48 -0.84
N GLU A 337 -19.83 -0.63 -0.83
CA GLU A 337 -19.64 -1.73 0.10
C GLU A 337 -18.88 -2.88 -0.58
N PRO A 338 -18.00 -3.59 0.14
CA PRO A 338 -17.34 -4.77 -0.38
C PRO A 338 -18.31 -5.93 -0.52
N MET A 339 -18.34 -6.55 -1.70
CA MET A 339 -19.14 -7.75 -1.97
C MET A 339 -18.24 -8.98 -2.06
N LEU A 340 -18.57 -10.02 -1.30
CA LEU A 340 -17.87 -11.30 -1.33
C LEU A 340 -18.66 -12.32 -2.17
N ALA A 341 -17.97 -13.00 -3.07
CA ALA A 341 -18.54 -14.14 -3.78
C ALA A 341 -18.59 -15.36 -2.84
N ILE A 342 -19.78 -15.90 -2.61
CA ILE A 342 -19.98 -17.09 -1.78
C ILE A 342 -20.22 -18.28 -2.70
N GLU A 343 -19.30 -19.25 -2.69
CA GLU A 343 -19.50 -20.55 -3.34
C GLU A 343 -20.00 -21.55 -2.30
N VAL A 344 -21.23 -22.04 -2.48
CA VAL A 344 -21.81 -23.08 -1.61
C VAL A 344 -21.86 -24.40 -2.38
N ARG A 345 -21.10 -25.39 -1.91
CA ARG A 345 -21.20 -26.76 -2.42
C ARG A 345 -22.05 -27.59 -1.47
N VAL A 346 -23.18 -28.06 -1.96
CA VAL A 346 -24.07 -29.00 -1.25
C VAL A 346 -23.98 -30.39 -1.91
N PRO A 347 -24.21 -31.49 -1.15
CA PRO A 347 -24.15 -32.86 -1.66
C PRO A 347 -25.10 -33.18 -2.81
#